data_AF-A0A3D5FQN3-F1
#
_entry.id   AF-A0A3D5FQN3-F1
#
_cell.length_a   1.000
_cell.length_b   1.000
_cell.length_c   1.000
_cell.angle_alpha   90.00
_cell.angle_beta   90.00
_cell.angle_gamma   90.00
#
_symmetry.space_group_name_H-M   'P 1'
#
loop_
_entity.id
_entity.type
_entity.pdbx_description
1 polymer ?
#
loop_
_entity_poly.entity_id
_entity_poly.type
_entity_poly.pdbx_seq_one_letter_code
_entity_poly.pdbx_strand_id
1 'polypeptide(L)'
;MIPITRIVIDEKMRAHVLEVLDSGHIAQGPKVAEFEDRCSEMAGTRSAVAVNSGTAALVLALRALEIGPGDEVITSPFTFAATLNAILETGATARFGDIDDSYNLDMDSVESLVGDNTR
;
A
#
# COMPACT_ATOMS: atom_id res chain seq x y z
N MET A 1 3.39 -32.18 4.99
CA MET A 1 2.50 -31.02 4.74
C MET A 1 3.34 -29.93 4.10
N ILE A 2 2.98 -29.45 2.90
CA ILE A 2 3.69 -28.35 2.22
C ILE A 2 2.96 -27.05 2.59
N PRO A 3 3.64 -26.03 3.14
CA PRO A 3 2.99 -24.77 3.51
C PRO A 3 2.66 -23.93 2.28
N ILE A 4 1.58 -23.14 2.34
CA ILE A 4 1.19 -22.19 1.29
C ILE A 4 2.25 -21.08 1.14
N THR A 5 2.77 -20.59 2.26
CA THR A 5 3.81 -19.54 2.30
C THR A 5 4.95 -19.97 3.22
N ARG A 6 6.20 -19.75 2.78
CA ARG A 6 7.41 -19.93 3.60
C ARG A 6 8.20 -18.63 3.59
N ILE A 7 8.43 -18.07 4.78
CA ILE A 7 9.31 -16.91 4.94
C ILE A 7 10.76 -17.39 4.97
N VAL A 8 11.61 -16.81 4.14
CA VAL A 8 13.05 -17.11 4.10
C VAL A 8 13.76 -16.08 5.00
N ILE A 9 14.43 -16.57 6.04
CA ILE A 9 15.26 -15.76 6.94
C ILE A 9 16.67 -16.36 6.91
N ASP A 10 17.54 -15.76 6.10
CA ASP A 10 18.92 -16.19 5.92
C ASP A 10 19.90 -15.46 6.87
N GLU A 11 21.18 -15.86 6.83
CA GLU A 11 22.22 -15.26 7.68
C GLU A 11 22.43 -13.76 7.40
N LYS A 12 22.22 -13.33 6.15
CA LYS A 12 22.36 -11.91 5.77
C LYS A 12 21.26 -11.07 6.44
N MET A 13 20.01 -11.53 6.40
CA MET A 13 18.90 -10.88 7.08
C MET A 13 19.13 -10.81 8.59
N ARG A 14 19.63 -11.90 9.20
CA ARG A 14 19.96 -11.94 10.63
C ARG A 14 21.03 -10.93 11.00
N ALA A 15 22.10 -10.86 10.21
CA ALA A 15 23.19 -9.90 10.43
C ALA A 15 22.68 -8.46 10.41
N HIS A 16 21.85 -8.08 9.44
CA HIS A 16 21.29 -6.72 9.36
C HIS A 16 20.37 -6.38 10.54
N VAL A 17 19.60 -7.34 11.06
CA VAL A 17 18.78 -7.11 12.26
C VAL A 17 19.68 -6.91 13.49
N LEU A 18 20.73 -7.72 13.65
CA LEU A 18 21.68 -7.57 14.75
C LEU A 18 22.43 -6.23 14.68
N GLU A 19 22.84 -5.79 13.50
CA GLU A 19 23.45 -4.45 13.30
C GLU A 19 22.56 -3.32 13.84
N VAL A 20 21.25 -3.38 13.59
CA VAL A 20 20.29 -2.38 14.10
C VAL A 20 20.16 -2.48 15.62
N LEU A 21 20.06 -3.70 16.17
CA LEU A 21 19.98 -3.91 17.61
C LEU A 21 21.22 -3.40 18.35
N ASP A 22 22.41 -3.73 17.85
CA ASP A 22 23.69 -3.32 18.41
C ASP A 22 23.91 -1.81 18.31
N SER A 23 23.32 -1.14 17.31
CA SER A 23 23.39 0.31 17.17
C SER A 23 22.58 1.09 18.21
N GLY A 24 21.60 0.44 18.87
CA GLY A 24 20.63 1.09 19.76
C GLY A 24 19.59 1.98 19.04
N HIS A 25 19.72 2.21 17.73
CA HIS A 25 18.79 3.01 16.94
C HIS A 25 17.68 2.12 16.34
N ILE A 26 16.80 1.62 17.20
CA ILE A 26 15.86 0.53 16.89
C ILE A 26 14.59 0.93 16.12
N ALA A 27 14.30 2.23 16.00
CA ALA A 27 13.09 2.74 15.36
C ALA A 27 13.41 3.34 13.98
N GLN A 28 12.92 4.56 13.70
CA GLN A 28 13.21 5.25 12.45
C GLN A 28 14.67 5.72 12.41
N GLY A 29 15.50 5.07 11.60
CA GLY A 29 16.94 5.35 11.53
C GLY A 29 17.53 5.13 10.14
N PRO A 30 18.87 5.07 10.02
CA PRO A 30 19.57 5.01 8.74
C PRO A 30 19.14 3.85 7.83
N LYS A 31 18.75 2.70 8.40
CA LYS A 31 18.24 1.56 7.62
C LYS A 31 16.88 1.81 6.98
N VAL A 32 16.06 2.69 7.57
CA VAL A 32 14.80 3.14 6.95
C VAL A 32 15.10 4.03 5.75
N ALA A 33 16.00 4.99 5.89
CA ALA A 33 16.41 5.85 4.76
C ALA A 33 17.03 5.04 3.62
N GLU A 34 17.92 4.08 3.93
CA GLU A 34 18.49 3.16 2.93
C GLU A 34 17.40 2.35 2.21
N PHE A 35 16.36 1.92 2.93
CA PHE A 35 15.23 1.21 2.35
C PHE A 35 14.38 2.12 1.44
N GLU A 36 14.10 3.35 1.87
CA GLU A 36 13.36 4.34 1.09
C GLU A 36 14.08 4.69 -0.21
N ASP A 37 15.40 4.93 -0.17
CA ASP A 37 16.22 5.21 -1.34
C ASP A 37 16.12 4.06 -2.35
N ARG A 38 16.32 2.82 -1.89
CA ARG A 38 16.24 1.62 -2.73
C ARG A 38 14.83 1.37 -3.29
N CYS A 39 13.79 1.65 -2.51
CA CYS A 39 12.42 1.56 -2.97
C CYS A 39 12.10 2.60 -4.04
N SER A 40 12.60 3.84 -3.89
CA SER A 40 12.41 4.89 -4.89
C SER A 40 13.11 4.56 -6.21
N GLU A 41 14.33 4.02 -6.14
CA GLU A 41 15.09 3.54 -7.29
C GLU A 41 14.36 2.39 -8.00
N MET A 42 13.92 1.40 -7.24
CA MET A 42 13.19 0.24 -7.78
C MET A 42 11.86 0.64 -8.44
N ALA A 43 11.14 1.59 -7.85
CA ALA A 43 9.84 2.05 -8.35
C ALA A 43 9.97 3.10 -9.46
N GLY A 44 11.16 3.65 -9.70
CA GLY A 44 11.36 4.76 -10.64
C GLY A 44 10.70 6.07 -10.18
N THR A 45 10.55 6.27 -8.88
CA THR A 45 9.92 7.48 -8.30
C THR A 45 10.97 8.43 -7.72
N ARG A 46 10.60 9.70 -7.55
CA ARG A 46 11.50 10.70 -6.92
C ARG A 46 11.81 10.39 -5.46
N SER A 47 10.87 9.76 -4.76
CA SER A 47 10.93 9.48 -3.33
C SER A 47 10.05 8.29 -2.98
N ALA A 48 10.38 7.63 -1.88
CA ALA A 48 9.53 6.64 -1.20
C ALA A 48 9.44 6.99 0.29
N VAL A 49 8.37 6.54 0.93
CA VAL A 49 8.16 6.73 2.39
C VAL A 49 7.84 5.36 2.99
N ALA A 50 8.64 4.94 3.95
CA ALA A 50 8.44 3.68 4.66
C ALA A 50 7.39 3.85 5.75
N VAL A 51 6.46 2.90 5.81
CA VAL A 51 5.42 2.82 6.84
C VAL A 51 5.31 1.39 7.36
N ASN A 52 4.58 1.21 8.46
CA ASN A 52 4.52 -0.07 9.18
C ASN A 52 3.67 -1.16 8.49
N SER A 53 2.89 -0.83 7.46
CA SER A 53 2.01 -1.78 6.76
C SER A 53 1.53 -1.24 5.41
N GLY A 54 1.07 -2.13 4.53
CA GLY A 54 0.42 -1.75 3.28
C GLY A 54 -0.87 -0.95 3.48
N THR A 55 -1.66 -1.25 4.52
CA THR A 55 -2.86 -0.48 4.86
C THR A 55 -2.51 0.95 5.25
N ALA A 56 -1.50 1.15 6.11
CA ALA A 56 -1.05 2.49 6.48
C ALA A 56 -0.52 3.27 5.26
N ALA A 57 0.10 2.58 4.30
CA ALA A 57 0.55 3.21 3.05
C ALA A 57 -0.63 3.73 2.23
N LEU A 58 -1.69 2.94 2.09
CA LEU A 58 -2.91 3.34 1.39
C LEU A 58 -3.61 4.50 2.09
N VAL A 59 -3.79 4.44 3.42
CA VAL A 59 -4.39 5.54 4.19
C VAL A 59 -3.56 6.82 4.06
N LEU A 60 -2.23 6.73 4.15
CA LEU A 60 -1.35 7.87 3.98
C LEU A 60 -1.46 8.47 2.58
N ALA A 61 -1.51 7.62 1.54
CA ALA A 61 -1.67 8.08 0.16
C ALA A 61 -3.00 8.82 -0.06
N LEU A 62 -4.12 8.27 0.41
CA LEU A 62 -5.43 8.90 0.30
C LEU A 62 -5.49 10.23 1.06
N ARG A 63 -4.93 10.28 2.28
CA ARG A 63 -4.86 11.53 3.06
C ARG A 63 -3.95 12.58 2.42
N ALA A 64 -2.85 12.17 1.79
CA ALA A 64 -1.96 13.08 1.07
C ALA A 64 -2.62 13.69 -0.18
N LEU A 65 -3.62 12.99 -0.75
CA LEU A 65 -4.48 13.50 -1.82
C LEU A 65 -5.70 14.27 -1.30
N GLU A 66 -5.79 14.52 0.01
CA GLU A 66 -6.90 15.20 0.68
C GLU A 66 -8.27 14.52 0.47
N ILE A 67 -8.28 13.22 0.17
CA ILE A 67 -9.50 12.43 -0.04
C ILE A 67 -10.20 12.18 1.30
N GLY A 68 -11.49 12.48 1.38
CA GLY A 68 -12.26 12.35 2.61
C GLY A 68 -13.79 12.36 2.41
N PRO A 69 -14.56 12.82 3.41
CA PRO A 69 -16.02 12.83 3.33
C PRO A 69 -16.57 13.58 2.12
N GLY A 70 -17.42 12.91 1.34
CA GLY A 70 -18.00 13.45 0.12
C GLY A 70 -17.28 13.01 -1.17
N ASP A 71 -16.04 12.52 -1.06
CA ASP A 71 -15.32 11.93 -2.19
C ASP A 71 -15.70 10.46 -2.40
N GLU A 72 -15.58 10.02 -3.64
CA GLU A 72 -15.78 8.64 -4.08
C GLU A 72 -14.47 8.05 -4.64
N VAL A 73 -14.09 6.86 -4.17
CA VAL A 73 -12.93 6.12 -4.66
C VAL A 73 -13.39 4.83 -5.32
N ILE A 74 -13.03 4.64 -6.58
CA ILE A 74 -13.38 3.43 -7.34
C ILE A 74 -12.41 2.30 -7.00
N THR A 75 -12.94 1.13 -6.68
CA THR A 75 -12.18 -0.10 -6.45
C THR A 75 -13.03 -1.31 -6.84
N SER A 76 -12.56 -2.53 -6.57
CA SER A 76 -13.29 -3.77 -6.83
C SER A 76 -13.56 -4.55 -5.54
N PRO A 77 -14.70 -5.26 -5.40
CA PRO A 77 -14.89 -6.24 -4.33
C PRO A 77 -13.93 -7.43 -4.48
N PHE A 78 -13.36 -7.64 -5.67
CA PHE A 78 -12.33 -8.65 -5.94
C PHE A 78 -10.93 -8.10 -5.61
N THR A 79 -10.71 -7.72 -4.35
CA THR A 79 -9.40 -7.24 -3.86
C THR A 79 -9.22 -7.62 -2.39
N PHE A 80 -8.05 -7.34 -1.82
CA PHE A 80 -7.83 -7.52 -0.39
C PHE A 80 -8.51 -6.40 0.42
N ALA A 81 -9.13 -6.75 1.55
CA ALA A 81 -9.94 -5.83 2.36
C ALA A 81 -9.21 -4.56 2.84
N ALA A 82 -7.86 -4.56 2.86
CA ALA A 82 -7.09 -3.37 3.21
C ALA A 82 -7.40 -2.15 2.33
N THR A 83 -7.67 -2.36 1.03
CA THR A 83 -8.03 -1.28 0.10
C THR A 83 -9.32 -0.59 0.52
N LEU A 84 -10.37 -1.38 0.79
CA LEU A 84 -11.65 -0.86 1.25
C LEU A 84 -11.53 -0.19 2.62
N ASN A 85 -10.81 -0.81 3.56
CA ASN A 85 -10.61 -0.24 4.88
C ASN A 85 -9.90 1.11 4.83
N ALA A 86 -8.90 1.27 3.94
CA ALA A 86 -8.21 2.54 3.78
C ALA A 86 -9.13 3.66 3.27
N ILE A 87 -10.01 3.36 2.30
CA ILE A 87 -11.01 4.31 1.79
C ILE A 87 -11.99 4.72 2.90
N LEU A 88 -12.51 3.74 3.64
CA LEU A 88 -13.47 4.01 4.71
C LEU A 88 -12.82 4.75 5.90
N GLU A 89 -11.55 4.50 6.18
CA GLU A 89 -10.81 5.18 7.27
C GLU A 89 -10.62 6.67 6.99
N THR A 90 -10.54 7.10 5.72
CA THR A 90 -10.53 8.53 5.39
C THR A 90 -11.92 9.17 5.42
N GLY A 91 -12.98 8.38 5.50
CA GLY A 91 -14.38 8.83 5.44
C GLY A 91 -14.93 8.97 4.03
N ALA A 92 -14.17 8.55 3.00
CA ALA A 92 -14.63 8.52 1.63
C ALA A 92 -15.57 7.32 1.36
N THR A 93 -16.29 7.37 0.24
CA THR A 93 -17.19 6.30 -0.20
C THR A 93 -16.50 5.41 -1.23
N ALA A 94 -16.49 4.10 -1.00
CA ALA A 94 -16.02 3.15 -2.01
C ALA A 94 -17.11 2.91 -3.06
N ARG A 95 -16.76 3.02 -4.34
CA ARG A 95 -17.60 2.64 -5.48
C ARG A 95 -17.01 1.39 -6.12
N PHE A 96 -17.84 0.37 -6.32
CA PHE A 96 -17.39 -0.93 -6.80
C PHE A 96 -17.58 -1.08 -8.30
N GLY A 97 -16.46 -1.14 -9.03
CA GLY A 97 -16.39 -1.60 -10.40
C GLY A 97 -16.20 -3.12 -10.47
N ASP A 98 -16.73 -3.72 -11.53
CA ASP A 98 -16.54 -5.14 -11.81
C ASP A 98 -15.12 -5.40 -12.37
N ILE A 99 -14.74 -6.67 -12.43
CA ILE A 99 -13.48 -7.11 -13.02
C ILE A 99 -13.66 -7.72 -14.40
N ASP A 100 -12.60 -7.70 -15.19
CA ASP A 100 -12.50 -8.49 -16.40
C ASP A 100 -11.93 -9.90 -16.13
N ASP A 101 -11.79 -10.71 -17.18
CA ASP A 101 -11.23 -12.07 -17.10
C ASP A 101 -9.74 -12.10 -16.65
N SER A 102 -9.06 -10.95 -16.65
CA SER A 102 -7.69 -10.81 -16.13
C SER A 102 -7.64 -10.53 -14.64
N TYR A 103 -8.80 -10.45 -13.98
CA TYR A 103 -8.97 -10.08 -12.57
C TYR A 103 -8.58 -8.64 -12.24
N ASN A 104 -8.41 -7.80 -13.25
CA ASN A 104 -8.26 -6.35 -13.09
C ASN A 104 -9.62 -5.68 -13.19
N LEU A 105 -9.71 -4.41 -12.76
CA LEU A 105 -10.92 -3.61 -12.97
C LEU A 105 -11.25 -3.54 -14.47
N ASP A 106 -12.50 -3.83 -14.81
CA ASP A 106 -13.03 -3.63 -16.15
C ASP A 106 -13.16 -2.13 -16.43
N MET A 107 -12.57 -1.67 -17.53
CA MET A 107 -12.50 -0.24 -17.85
C MET A 107 -13.88 0.34 -18.19
N ASP A 108 -14.76 -0.44 -18.83
CA ASP A 108 -16.13 0.00 -19.13
C ASP A 108 -16.95 0.15 -17.83
N SER A 109 -16.79 -0.79 -16.89
CA SER A 109 -17.35 -0.68 -15.55
C SER A 109 -16.85 0.55 -14.80
N VAL A 110 -15.54 0.82 -14.83
CA VAL A 110 -14.94 2.02 -14.21
C VAL A 110 -15.49 3.30 -14.84
N GLU A 111 -15.51 3.40 -16.17
CA GLU A 111 -15.99 4.59 -16.89
C GLU A 111 -17.44 4.94 -16.50
N SER A 112 -18.30 3.92 -16.32
CA SER A 112 -19.69 4.11 -15.90
C SER A 112 -19.88 4.66 -14.47
N LEU A 113 -18.84 4.57 -13.64
CA LEU A 113 -18.86 4.99 -12.22
C LEU A 113 -18.20 6.34 -11.97
N VAL A 114 -17.40 6.84 -12.91
CA VAL A 114 -16.74 8.14 -12.78
C VAL A 114 -17.78 9.27 -12.79
N GLY A 115 -17.70 10.16 -11.80
CA GLY A 115 -18.55 11.33 -11.68
C GLY A 115 -17.86 12.48 -10.95
N ASP A 116 -18.60 13.53 -10.63
CA ASP A 116 -18.06 14.79 -10.08
C ASP A 116 -17.31 14.61 -8.75
N ASN A 117 -17.71 13.60 -7.97
CA ASN A 117 -17.13 13.29 -6.66
C ASN A 117 -15.99 12.26 -6.73
N THR A 118 -15.69 11.70 -7.90
CA THR A 118 -14.61 10.72 -8.04
C THR A 118 -13.25 11.40 -7.85
N ARG A 119 -12.36 10.75 -7.09
CA ARG A 119 -10.97 11.18 -6.86
C ARG A 119 -9.98 10.09 -7.20
#